data_AF-A0A257M5G7-F1
#
_entry.id   AF-A0A257M5G7-F1
#
_cell.length_a   1.000
_cell.length_b   1.000
_cell.length_c   1.000
_cell.angle_alpha   90.00
_cell.angle_beta   90.00
_cell.angle_gamma   90.00
#
_symmetry.space_group_name_H-M   'P 1'
#
loop_
_entity.id
_entity.type
_entity.pdbx_description
1 polymer ?
#
loop_
_entity_poly.entity_id
_entity_poly.type
_entity_poly.pdbx_seq_one_letter_code
_entity_poly.pdbx_strand_id
1 'polypeptide(L)'
;MQMREAAERILFAETLEEKLLLAPAVASDDAPGKAILTPFSPGRPDELRICAKGVRVEFPGIHRLDDDRERGTMLHFLANHELLASELMALVLLKFPDAPKEYRAGVYAAMREEQMHTLMYVRRMKECGIAFGDLPLNDYFWRLIAPMETPMDFVTRLNLTFEQANLDFSKHYAGLFREVGDTSTAAVLEKIYQDEIGHVGHGLKWFRRWKDQGSTDWQAFGKSLTFPLAPAKAKGLAPFNAEGRRLAGLDEDFIRHLEVCEQSRGRTPVVHWFNPGAEDQVMAAVSGKPFQPNKMGLALEEDLEILMLAVCRRDDVLLMRRPPSNEHLADLKRAGFDLPEITTREALRDRKLGGLRPWAWSPDASQHLKPLAAEVSPNVPWQWRDPLPSLWFSKEIGIKLEKRLGLEQESGVVCREIDQATKEIARHLESGQALVKAVHACAGRGHLRVNHESKEADTRLWLERTLAAHHAVVVEPWLDRVADFSALYEMDATGSANLIGLTV
;
A
#
# COMPACT_ATOMS: atom_id res chain seq x y z
N MET A 1 -15.25 15.31 -43.16
CA MET A 1 -15.71 14.41 -42.09
C MET A 1 -15.82 15.22 -40.81
N GLN A 2 -16.93 15.07 -40.09
CA GLN A 2 -17.12 15.69 -38.78
C GLN A 2 -16.37 14.87 -37.71
N MET A 3 -15.91 15.54 -36.65
CA MET A 3 -15.29 14.89 -35.48
C MET A 3 -16.23 13.84 -34.88
N ARG A 4 -17.51 14.18 -34.80
CA ARG A 4 -18.58 13.31 -34.31
C ARG A 4 -18.70 12.01 -35.10
N GLU A 5 -18.68 12.06 -36.43
CA GLU A 5 -18.79 10.87 -37.29
C GLU A 5 -17.66 9.87 -37.03
N ALA A 6 -16.45 10.37 -36.77
CA ALA A 6 -15.30 9.53 -36.46
C ALA A 6 -15.44 8.89 -35.07
N ALA A 7 -15.88 9.66 -34.07
CA ALA A 7 -16.14 9.15 -32.74
C ALA A 7 -17.26 8.10 -32.72
N GLU A 8 -18.36 8.33 -33.46
CA GLU A 8 -19.46 7.36 -33.59
C GLU A 8 -18.98 6.05 -34.22
N ARG A 9 -18.15 6.12 -35.27
CA ARG A 9 -17.56 4.93 -35.88
C ARG A 9 -16.70 4.14 -34.89
N ILE A 10 -15.78 4.81 -34.20
CA ILE A 10 -14.88 4.13 -33.23
C ILE A 10 -15.68 3.48 -32.11
N LEU A 11 -16.69 4.18 -31.59
CA LEU A 11 -17.46 3.70 -30.45
C LEU A 11 -18.43 2.56 -30.83
N PHE A 12 -19.15 2.69 -31.94
CA PHE A 12 -20.30 1.83 -32.25
C PHE A 12 -20.09 0.81 -33.37
N ALA A 13 -19.02 0.91 -34.17
CA ALA A 13 -18.79 -0.08 -35.21
C ALA A 13 -18.66 -1.50 -34.61
N GLU A 14 -19.13 -2.49 -35.36
CA GLU A 14 -19.12 -3.91 -34.96
C GLU A 14 -17.99 -4.68 -35.66
N THR A 15 -17.14 -4.00 -36.44
CA THR A 15 -15.98 -4.60 -37.10
C THR A 15 -14.69 -3.93 -36.63
N LEU A 16 -13.60 -4.70 -36.56
CA LEU A 16 -12.29 -4.15 -36.19
C LEU A 16 -11.77 -3.22 -37.29
N GLU A 17 -12.03 -3.54 -38.56
CA GLU A 17 -11.60 -2.75 -39.72
C GLU A 17 -12.21 -1.35 -39.69
N GLU A 18 -13.50 -1.21 -39.38
CA GLU A 18 -14.14 0.11 -39.28
C GLU A 18 -13.64 0.90 -38.08
N LYS A 19 -13.41 0.24 -36.94
CA LYS A 19 -12.84 0.89 -35.74
C LYS A 19 -11.43 1.39 -35.97
N LEU A 20 -10.61 0.62 -36.69
CA LEU A 20 -9.22 0.94 -36.97
C LEU A 20 -9.03 1.72 -38.28
N LEU A 21 -10.11 2.06 -38.99
CA LEU A 21 -10.05 3.04 -40.05
C LEU A 21 -9.64 4.38 -39.41
N LEU A 22 -8.39 4.80 -39.67
CA LEU A 22 -7.82 5.99 -39.05
C LEU A 22 -8.69 7.21 -39.32
N ALA A 23 -9.03 7.94 -38.26
CA ALA A 23 -9.76 9.19 -38.44
C ALA A 23 -8.86 10.24 -39.13
N PRO A 24 -9.45 11.17 -39.91
CA PRO A 24 -8.70 12.23 -40.59
C PRO A 24 -7.88 13.08 -39.61
N ALA A 25 -6.71 13.57 -40.04
CA ALA A 25 -5.88 14.45 -39.21
C ALA A 25 -6.59 15.76 -38.84
N VAL A 26 -7.49 16.23 -39.70
CA VAL A 26 -8.30 17.42 -39.48
C VAL A 26 -9.76 17.03 -39.63
N ALA A 27 -10.56 17.34 -38.62
CA ALA A 27 -12.00 17.18 -38.62
C ALA A 27 -12.69 18.49 -38.22
N SER A 28 -13.84 18.77 -38.83
CA SER A 28 -14.69 19.89 -38.40
C SER A 28 -15.39 19.52 -37.09
N ASP A 29 -15.53 20.50 -36.20
CA ASP A 29 -16.18 20.40 -34.89
C ASP A 29 -17.18 21.55 -34.72
N ASP A 30 -17.85 21.90 -35.82
CA ASP A 30 -18.82 23.00 -35.87
C ASP A 30 -20.25 22.50 -35.60
N ALA A 31 -20.45 21.18 -35.62
CA ALA A 31 -21.71 20.52 -35.30
C ALA A 31 -21.50 19.29 -34.38
N PRO A 32 -21.13 19.49 -33.10
CA PRO A 32 -20.86 18.40 -32.16
C PRO A 32 -22.10 17.57 -31.79
N GLY A 33 -23.31 18.08 -32.10
CA GLY A 33 -24.57 17.38 -31.93
C GLY A 33 -25.04 17.33 -30.47
N LYS A 34 -26.03 16.48 -30.20
CA LYS A 34 -26.56 16.26 -28.84
C LYS A 34 -25.68 15.26 -28.08
N ALA A 35 -25.60 15.46 -26.76
CA ALA A 35 -24.94 14.53 -25.86
C ALA A 35 -25.62 13.16 -25.92
N ILE A 36 -24.84 12.09 -25.98
CA ILE A 36 -25.35 10.72 -25.90
C ILE A 36 -25.36 10.22 -24.44
N LEU A 37 -26.16 9.19 -24.18
CA LEU A 37 -26.01 8.39 -22.97
C LEU A 37 -24.84 7.43 -23.12
N THR A 38 -24.15 7.12 -22.02
CA THR A 38 -23.10 6.09 -22.02
C THR A 38 -23.69 4.74 -22.42
N PRO A 39 -23.20 4.09 -23.50
CA PRO A 39 -23.64 2.75 -23.85
C PRO A 39 -23.12 1.73 -22.82
N PHE A 40 -23.79 0.59 -22.69
CA PHE A 40 -23.36 -0.46 -21.76
C PHE A 40 -21.93 -0.94 -22.06
N SER A 41 -21.62 -1.12 -23.34
CA SER A 41 -20.31 -1.48 -23.87
C SER A 41 -20.08 -0.79 -25.23
N PRO A 42 -18.83 -0.61 -25.68
CA PRO A 42 -18.56 -0.25 -27.07
C PRO A 42 -19.04 -1.38 -28.00
N GLY A 43 -19.27 -1.05 -29.27
CA GLY A 43 -19.45 -2.07 -30.31
C GLY A 43 -18.22 -2.98 -30.36
N ARG A 44 -18.39 -4.27 -30.62
CA ARG A 44 -17.30 -5.25 -30.65
C ARG A 44 -17.55 -6.27 -31.77
N PRO A 45 -16.53 -6.63 -32.56
CA PRO A 45 -16.63 -7.78 -33.43
C PRO A 45 -16.68 -9.08 -32.63
N ASP A 46 -17.15 -10.15 -33.27
CA ASP A 46 -17.38 -11.44 -32.63
C ASP A 46 -16.11 -12.07 -32.03
N GLU A 47 -14.96 -11.82 -32.64
CA GLU A 47 -13.65 -12.27 -32.18
C GLU A 47 -13.11 -11.47 -30.97
N LEU A 48 -13.58 -10.23 -30.73
CA LEU A 48 -13.16 -9.38 -29.61
C LEU A 48 -14.17 -9.40 -28.45
N ARG A 49 -14.76 -10.56 -28.17
CA ARG A 49 -15.71 -10.71 -27.06
C ARG A 49 -15.00 -10.64 -25.70
N ILE A 50 -15.55 -9.80 -24.82
CA ILE A 50 -15.12 -9.69 -23.43
C ILE A 50 -15.43 -11.02 -22.73
N CYS A 51 -14.44 -11.62 -22.07
CA CYS A 51 -14.63 -12.91 -21.44
C CYS A 51 -15.53 -12.85 -20.20
N ALA A 52 -16.26 -13.94 -19.96
CA ALA A 52 -17.04 -14.13 -18.74
C ALA A 52 -16.12 -14.13 -17.49
N LYS A 53 -16.66 -13.71 -16.34
CA LYS A 53 -15.92 -13.64 -15.08
C LYS A 53 -15.25 -14.99 -14.75
N GLY A 54 -13.92 -15.00 -14.68
CA GLY A 54 -13.13 -16.15 -14.21
C GLY A 54 -12.09 -16.68 -15.19
N VAL A 55 -12.21 -16.37 -16.49
CA VAL A 55 -11.17 -16.69 -17.48
C VAL A 55 -10.15 -15.55 -17.51
N ARG A 56 -8.91 -15.81 -17.10
CA ARG A 56 -7.82 -14.84 -17.15
C ARG A 56 -6.60 -15.48 -17.78
N VAL A 57 -6.07 -14.82 -18.81
CA VAL A 57 -4.69 -15.05 -19.24
C VAL A 57 -3.80 -14.22 -18.31
N GLU A 58 -2.71 -14.81 -17.83
CA GLU A 58 -1.75 -14.09 -17.00
C GLU A 58 -0.91 -13.17 -17.89
N PHE A 59 -0.65 -11.96 -17.39
CA PHE A 59 0.27 -11.06 -18.07
C PHE A 59 1.68 -11.69 -18.06
N PRO A 60 2.37 -11.80 -19.22
CA PRO A 60 3.66 -12.46 -19.30
C PRO A 60 4.70 -11.90 -18.33
N GLY A 61 5.44 -12.79 -17.67
CA GLY A 61 6.60 -12.40 -16.85
C GLY A 61 7.75 -11.91 -17.73
N ILE A 62 8.52 -10.93 -17.23
CA ILE A 62 9.66 -10.31 -17.94
C ILE A 62 10.69 -11.34 -18.44
N HIS A 63 10.87 -12.44 -17.70
CA HIS A 63 11.80 -13.52 -18.03
C HIS A 63 11.39 -14.40 -19.21
N ARG A 64 10.20 -14.17 -19.81
CA ARG A 64 9.69 -14.93 -20.96
C ARG A 64 9.61 -14.09 -22.24
N LEU A 65 10.20 -12.90 -22.23
CA LEU A 65 10.20 -11.99 -23.38
C LEU A 65 11.15 -12.45 -24.50
N ASP A 66 11.83 -13.59 -24.37
CA ASP A 66 12.58 -14.26 -25.43
C ASP A 66 11.69 -15.15 -26.33
N ASP A 67 10.50 -15.54 -25.85
CA ASP A 67 9.52 -16.35 -26.61
C ASP A 67 8.53 -15.46 -27.37
N ASP A 68 8.44 -15.63 -28.69
CA ASP A 68 7.59 -14.80 -29.56
C ASP A 68 6.11 -14.88 -29.20
N ARG A 69 5.61 -16.04 -28.74
CA ARG A 69 4.20 -16.19 -28.36
C ARG A 69 3.90 -15.44 -27.06
N GLU A 70 4.81 -15.44 -26.11
CA GLU A 70 4.72 -14.64 -24.89
C GLU A 70 4.79 -13.14 -25.21
N ARG A 71 5.65 -12.71 -26.14
CA ARG A 71 5.63 -11.32 -26.67
C ARG A 71 4.28 -10.97 -27.26
N GLY A 72 3.75 -11.81 -28.16
CA GLY A 72 2.44 -11.61 -28.78
C GLY A 72 1.31 -11.52 -27.75
N THR A 73 1.38 -12.33 -26.69
CA THR A 73 0.41 -12.32 -25.58
C THR A 73 0.42 -10.97 -24.86
N MET A 74 1.60 -10.46 -24.55
CA MET A 74 1.75 -9.14 -23.94
C MET A 74 1.18 -8.04 -24.83
N LEU A 75 1.52 -8.05 -26.12
CA LEU A 75 1.05 -7.07 -27.09
C LEU A 75 -0.47 -7.12 -27.29
N HIS A 76 -1.09 -8.29 -27.10
CA HIS A 76 -2.55 -8.44 -27.13
C HIS A 76 -3.24 -7.70 -25.98
N PHE A 77 -2.70 -7.80 -24.76
CA PHE A 77 -3.20 -7.00 -23.63
C PHE A 77 -3.08 -5.51 -23.90
N LEU A 78 -1.96 -5.07 -24.48
CA LEU A 78 -1.73 -3.66 -24.77
C LEU A 78 -2.64 -3.15 -25.89
N ALA A 79 -2.82 -3.90 -26.98
CA ALA A 79 -3.76 -3.57 -28.04
C ALA A 79 -5.20 -3.39 -27.53
N ASN A 80 -5.62 -4.22 -26.56
CA ASN A 80 -6.92 -4.06 -25.90
C ASN A 80 -7.01 -2.76 -25.09
N HIS A 81 -5.94 -2.37 -24.39
CA HIS A 81 -5.90 -1.12 -23.65
C HIS A 81 -6.01 0.09 -24.59
N GLU A 82 -5.24 0.13 -25.68
CA GLU A 82 -5.29 1.25 -26.63
C GLU A 82 -6.64 1.33 -27.35
N LEU A 83 -7.23 0.19 -27.72
CA LEU A 83 -8.56 0.18 -28.32
C LEU A 83 -9.60 0.74 -27.34
N LEU A 84 -9.57 0.32 -26.08
CA LEU A 84 -10.45 0.84 -25.03
C LEU A 84 -10.23 2.33 -24.79
N ALA A 85 -8.98 2.81 -24.81
CA ALA A 85 -8.66 4.23 -24.66
C ALA A 85 -9.25 5.05 -25.81
N SER A 86 -9.09 4.60 -27.06
CA SER A 86 -9.68 5.26 -28.23
C SER A 86 -11.22 5.32 -28.15
N GLU A 87 -11.86 4.27 -27.64
CA GLU A 87 -13.32 4.21 -27.48
C GLU A 87 -13.83 5.10 -26.35
N LEU A 88 -13.07 5.21 -25.26
CA LEU A 88 -13.38 6.12 -24.17
C LEU A 88 -13.22 7.58 -24.60
N MET A 89 -12.18 7.89 -25.36
CA MET A 89 -12.00 9.22 -25.95
C MET A 89 -13.12 9.55 -26.94
N ALA A 90 -13.54 8.59 -27.78
CA ALA A 90 -14.71 8.73 -28.63
C ALA A 90 -15.99 9.00 -27.80
N LEU A 91 -16.18 8.28 -26.70
CA LEU A 91 -17.29 8.51 -25.77
C LEU A 91 -17.25 9.92 -25.17
N VAL A 92 -16.08 10.45 -24.79
CA VAL A 92 -15.94 11.84 -24.30
C VAL A 92 -16.46 12.84 -25.34
N LEU A 93 -16.06 12.69 -26.60
CA LEU A 93 -16.47 13.60 -27.68
C LEU A 93 -17.98 13.57 -27.92
N LEU A 94 -18.61 12.41 -27.74
CA LEU A 94 -20.06 12.23 -27.96
C LEU A 94 -20.89 12.58 -26.73
N LYS A 95 -20.36 12.37 -25.53
CA LYS A 95 -21.05 12.60 -24.26
C LYS A 95 -20.96 14.05 -23.79
N PHE A 96 -19.88 14.75 -24.14
CA PHE A 96 -19.63 16.13 -23.71
C PHE A 96 -19.47 17.10 -24.90
N PRO A 97 -20.48 17.24 -25.77
CA PRO A 97 -20.42 18.15 -26.91
C PRO A 97 -20.30 19.63 -26.51
N ASP A 98 -20.62 19.97 -25.26
CA ASP A 98 -20.52 21.32 -24.70
C ASP A 98 -19.16 21.60 -24.03
N ALA A 99 -18.30 20.59 -23.87
CA ALA A 99 -16.95 20.80 -23.33
C ALA A 99 -16.15 21.71 -24.28
N PRO A 100 -15.20 22.55 -23.81
CA PRO A 100 -14.55 23.54 -24.67
C PRO A 100 -13.97 22.98 -25.98
N LYS A 101 -14.12 23.69 -27.11
CA LYS A 101 -13.65 23.24 -28.44
C LYS A 101 -12.17 22.83 -28.44
N GLU A 102 -11.32 23.58 -27.74
CA GLU A 102 -9.90 23.28 -27.58
C GLU A 102 -9.67 21.95 -26.81
N TYR A 103 -10.51 21.63 -25.81
CA TYR A 103 -10.45 20.36 -25.10
C TYR A 103 -10.80 19.20 -26.02
N ARG A 104 -11.93 19.30 -26.73
CA ARG A 104 -12.40 18.28 -27.66
C ARG A 104 -11.40 18.03 -28.79
N ALA A 105 -10.77 19.08 -29.32
CA ALA A 105 -9.73 18.94 -30.33
C ALA A 105 -8.53 18.11 -29.85
N GLY A 106 -8.07 18.32 -28.61
CA GLY A 106 -7.00 17.51 -28.04
C GLY A 106 -7.42 16.07 -27.75
N VAL A 107 -8.65 15.84 -27.26
CA VAL A 107 -9.20 14.48 -27.09
C VAL A 107 -9.29 13.76 -28.43
N TYR A 108 -9.70 14.45 -29.51
CA TYR A 108 -9.74 13.88 -30.85
C TYR A 108 -8.35 13.53 -31.39
N ALA A 109 -7.35 14.36 -31.12
CA ALA A 109 -5.97 14.07 -31.50
C ALA A 109 -5.46 12.80 -30.77
N ALA A 110 -5.63 12.72 -29.46
CA ALA A 110 -5.27 11.55 -28.65
C ALA A 110 -6.03 10.29 -29.11
N MET A 111 -7.34 10.40 -29.38
CA MET A 111 -8.16 9.29 -29.89
C MET A 111 -7.57 8.68 -31.17
N ARG A 112 -7.06 9.52 -32.06
CA ARG A 112 -6.40 9.08 -33.29
C ARG A 112 -5.06 8.40 -33.02
N GLU A 113 -4.29 8.93 -32.08
CA GLU A 113 -3.03 8.33 -31.65
C GLU A 113 -3.29 6.94 -31.07
N GLU A 114 -4.33 6.75 -30.26
CA GLU A 114 -4.69 5.42 -29.75
C GLU A 114 -5.18 4.43 -30.82
N GLN A 115 -5.89 4.91 -31.84
CA GLN A 115 -6.16 4.07 -33.01
C GLN A 115 -4.87 3.62 -33.70
N MET A 116 -3.89 4.54 -33.83
CA MET A 116 -2.60 4.24 -34.43
C MET A 116 -1.79 3.26 -33.55
N HIS A 117 -1.79 3.43 -32.24
CA HIS A 117 -1.14 2.53 -31.28
C HIS A 117 -1.72 1.12 -31.38
N THR A 118 -3.06 1.01 -31.39
CA THR A 118 -3.75 -0.27 -31.59
C THR A 118 -3.31 -0.94 -32.89
N LEU A 119 -3.26 -0.20 -34.01
CA LEU A 119 -2.79 -0.71 -35.30
C LEU A 119 -1.33 -1.18 -35.26
N MET A 120 -0.45 -0.45 -34.58
CA MET A 120 0.96 -0.83 -34.42
C MET A 120 1.08 -2.15 -33.66
N TYR A 121 0.34 -2.31 -32.56
CA TYR A 121 0.31 -3.57 -31.82
C TYR A 121 -0.28 -4.72 -32.62
N VAL A 122 -1.39 -4.51 -33.34
CA VAL A 122 -1.99 -5.55 -34.19
C VAL A 122 -1.02 -6.07 -35.24
N ARG A 123 -0.21 -5.19 -35.83
CA ARG A 123 0.85 -5.60 -36.78
C ARG A 123 1.94 -6.42 -36.09
N ARG A 124 2.45 -5.94 -34.94
CA ARG A 124 3.49 -6.66 -34.18
C ARG A 124 3.01 -8.01 -33.66
N MET A 125 1.78 -8.11 -33.16
CA MET A 125 1.16 -9.37 -32.72
C MET A 125 1.13 -10.42 -33.83
N LYS A 126 0.77 -10.00 -35.05
CA LYS A 126 0.72 -10.89 -36.20
C LYS A 126 2.09 -11.48 -36.54
N GLU A 127 3.14 -10.67 -36.44
CA GLU A 127 4.53 -11.13 -36.61
C GLU A 127 4.95 -12.11 -35.50
N CYS A 128 4.36 -12.00 -34.31
CA CYS A 128 4.51 -12.94 -33.20
C CYS A 128 3.56 -14.16 -33.28
N GLY A 129 2.78 -14.31 -34.35
CA GLY A 129 1.88 -15.45 -34.56
C GLY A 129 0.58 -15.43 -33.74
N ILE A 130 0.16 -14.27 -33.22
CA ILE A 130 -1.10 -14.10 -32.48
C ILE A 130 -2.01 -13.10 -33.22
N ALA A 131 -3.28 -13.43 -33.38
CA ALA A 131 -4.29 -12.51 -33.87
C ALA A 131 -5.00 -11.79 -32.71
N PHE A 132 -5.49 -10.58 -32.97
CA PHE A 132 -6.25 -9.85 -31.98
C PHE A 132 -7.61 -10.52 -31.78
N GLY A 133 -7.91 -10.92 -30.54
CA GLY A 133 -9.08 -11.75 -30.20
C GLY A 133 -8.78 -13.23 -29.94
N ASP A 134 -7.57 -13.73 -30.27
CA ASP A 134 -7.19 -15.12 -29.96
C ASP A 134 -7.16 -15.41 -28.45
N LEU A 135 -6.95 -14.37 -27.65
CA LEU A 135 -6.94 -14.42 -26.19
C LEU A 135 -8.14 -13.65 -25.59
N PRO A 136 -8.65 -14.09 -24.44
CA PRO A 136 -9.63 -13.37 -23.62
C PRO A 136 -9.34 -11.89 -23.42
N LEU A 137 -10.32 -11.04 -23.74
CA LEU A 137 -10.25 -9.59 -23.45
C LEU A 137 -10.93 -9.25 -22.13
N ASN A 138 -10.48 -8.15 -21.52
CA ASN A 138 -11.09 -7.55 -20.35
C ASN A 138 -11.56 -6.12 -20.65
N ASP A 139 -12.60 -5.68 -19.94
CA ASP A 139 -13.26 -4.37 -20.01
C ASP A 139 -12.89 -3.48 -18.80
N TYR A 140 -11.72 -3.70 -18.19
CA TYR A 140 -11.36 -3.05 -16.93
C TYR A 140 -11.41 -1.53 -17.01
N PHE A 141 -10.81 -0.92 -18.05
CA PHE A 141 -10.81 0.54 -18.22
C PHE A 141 -12.21 1.06 -18.49
N TRP A 142 -12.99 0.38 -19.34
CA TRP A 142 -14.36 0.76 -19.66
C TRP A 142 -15.21 0.92 -18.40
N ARG A 143 -15.23 -0.11 -17.52
CA ARG A 143 -16.03 -0.09 -16.30
C ARG A 143 -15.66 1.04 -15.32
N LEU A 144 -14.40 1.46 -15.32
CA LEU A 144 -13.93 2.49 -14.39
C LEU A 144 -14.14 3.91 -14.92
N ILE A 145 -14.08 4.08 -16.24
CA ILE A 145 -14.03 5.42 -16.86
C ILE A 145 -15.35 5.77 -17.54
N ALA A 146 -16.01 4.85 -18.24
CA ALA A 146 -17.26 5.12 -18.97
C ALA A 146 -18.39 5.70 -18.10
N PRO A 147 -18.51 5.38 -16.80
CA PRO A 147 -19.42 6.05 -15.87
C PRO A 147 -19.07 7.51 -15.53
N MET A 148 -18.11 8.14 -16.21
CA MET A 148 -17.77 9.56 -16.07
C MET A 148 -19.01 10.46 -16.19
N GLU A 149 -19.18 11.39 -15.28
CA GLU A 149 -20.30 12.36 -15.28
C GLU A 149 -19.87 13.70 -15.87
N THR A 150 -18.58 14.00 -15.78
CA THR A 150 -17.98 15.26 -16.26
C THR A 150 -16.72 14.99 -17.08
N PRO A 151 -16.26 15.95 -17.91
CA PRO A 151 -14.94 15.88 -18.53
C PRO A 151 -13.79 15.76 -17.51
N MET A 152 -13.97 16.30 -16.29
CA MET A 152 -12.99 16.18 -15.22
C MET A 152 -12.80 14.74 -14.75
N ASP A 153 -13.88 13.94 -14.71
CA ASP A 153 -13.78 12.51 -14.42
C ASP A 153 -12.90 11.80 -15.45
N PHE A 154 -13.06 12.11 -16.74
CA PHE A 154 -12.22 11.52 -17.77
C PHE A 154 -10.75 11.90 -17.57
N VAL A 155 -10.48 13.20 -17.39
CA VAL A 155 -9.13 13.72 -17.19
C VAL A 155 -8.44 13.08 -15.99
N THR A 156 -9.15 12.93 -14.87
CA THR A 156 -8.58 12.37 -13.65
C THR A 156 -8.41 10.86 -13.73
N ARG A 157 -9.37 10.14 -14.33
CA ARG A 157 -9.39 8.68 -14.37
C ARG A 157 -8.57 8.09 -15.51
N LEU A 158 -8.49 8.72 -16.67
CA LEU A 158 -7.65 8.27 -17.79
C LEU A 158 -6.32 9.01 -17.80
N ASN A 159 -6.31 10.31 -18.12
CA ASN A 159 -5.07 11.05 -18.35
C ASN A 159 -4.16 11.08 -17.12
N LEU A 160 -4.71 11.45 -15.96
CA LEU A 160 -3.92 11.57 -14.74
C LEU A 160 -3.78 10.25 -13.96
N THR A 161 -4.36 9.14 -14.44
CA THR A 161 -4.20 7.83 -13.79
C THR A 161 -3.60 6.81 -14.73
N PHE A 162 -4.33 6.31 -15.73
CA PHE A 162 -3.85 5.20 -16.54
C PHE A 162 -2.76 5.61 -17.55
N GLU A 163 -2.88 6.77 -18.20
CA GLU A 163 -1.84 7.28 -19.11
C GLU A 163 -0.55 7.62 -18.34
N GLN A 164 -0.67 8.27 -17.18
CA GLN A 164 0.46 8.46 -16.26
C GLN A 164 1.16 7.15 -15.87
N ALA A 165 0.38 6.09 -15.60
CA ALA A 165 0.94 4.77 -15.32
C ALA A 165 1.61 4.15 -16.56
N ASN A 166 1.10 4.44 -17.75
CA ASN A 166 1.67 3.98 -19.01
C ASN A 166 3.04 4.61 -19.29
N LEU A 167 3.35 5.80 -18.75
CA LEU A 167 4.69 6.39 -18.81
C LEU A 167 5.77 5.52 -18.14
N ASP A 168 5.43 4.79 -17.09
CA ASP A 168 6.34 3.85 -16.43
C ASP A 168 6.48 2.58 -17.28
N PHE A 169 5.34 2.06 -17.73
CA PHE A 169 5.24 0.79 -18.45
C PHE A 169 5.93 0.87 -19.82
N SER A 170 5.52 1.80 -20.68
CA SER A 170 6.03 1.95 -22.05
C SER A 170 7.56 2.11 -22.08
N LYS A 171 8.10 2.99 -21.24
CA LYS A 171 9.55 3.21 -21.11
C LYS A 171 10.29 1.96 -20.62
N HIS A 172 9.75 1.27 -19.62
CA HIS A 172 10.39 0.08 -19.07
C HIS A 172 10.43 -1.07 -20.09
N TYR A 173 9.28 -1.39 -20.69
CA TYR A 173 9.18 -2.48 -21.65
C TYR A 173 9.92 -2.17 -22.95
N ALA A 174 9.97 -0.92 -23.41
CA ALA A 174 10.81 -0.54 -24.53
C ALA A 174 12.29 -0.91 -24.32
N GLY A 175 12.80 -0.67 -23.10
CA GLY A 175 14.15 -1.09 -22.70
C GLY A 175 14.32 -2.61 -22.73
N LEU A 176 13.40 -3.35 -22.10
CA LEU A 176 13.43 -4.81 -22.07
C LEU A 176 13.39 -5.44 -23.47
N PHE A 177 12.51 -4.96 -24.36
CA PHE A 177 12.42 -5.47 -25.73
C PHE A 177 13.70 -5.23 -26.53
N ARG A 178 14.34 -4.08 -26.32
CA ARG A 178 15.64 -3.78 -26.91
C ARG A 178 16.73 -4.75 -26.41
N GLU A 179 16.74 -5.06 -25.12
CA GLU A 179 17.70 -5.98 -24.51
C GLU A 179 17.57 -7.41 -25.07
N VAL A 180 16.34 -7.88 -25.31
CA VAL A 180 16.08 -9.21 -25.92
C VAL A 180 16.15 -9.21 -27.47
N GLY A 181 16.53 -8.09 -28.08
CA GLY A 181 16.76 -7.97 -29.52
C GLY A 181 15.53 -7.68 -30.40
N ASP A 182 14.35 -7.49 -29.82
CA ASP A 182 13.14 -7.07 -30.55
C ASP A 182 13.06 -5.54 -30.63
N THR A 183 13.90 -4.98 -31.52
CA THR A 183 13.95 -3.54 -31.74
C THR A 183 12.67 -2.97 -32.33
N SER A 184 11.87 -3.79 -33.01
CA SER A 184 10.62 -3.38 -33.64
C SER A 184 9.54 -3.08 -32.59
N THR A 185 9.37 -3.96 -31.61
CA THR A 185 8.46 -3.72 -30.48
C THR A 185 8.95 -2.58 -29.60
N ALA A 186 10.26 -2.49 -29.36
CA ALA A 186 10.85 -1.37 -28.62
C ALA A 186 10.51 -0.02 -29.27
N ALA A 187 10.62 0.10 -30.59
CA ALA A 187 10.29 1.32 -31.32
C ALA A 187 8.80 1.71 -31.22
N VAL A 188 7.90 0.72 -31.22
CA VAL A 188 6.46 0.96 -31.00
C VAL A 188 6.22 1.54 -29.61
N LEU A 189 6.77 0.91 -28.57
CA LEU A 189 6.62 1.37 -27.18
C LEU A 189 7.26 2.75 -26.95
N GLU A 190 8.36 3.06 -27.63
CA GLU A 190 8.97 4.40 -27.56
C GLU A 190 8.11 5.48 -28.22
N LYS A 191 7.46 5.16 -29.35
CA LYS A 191 6.51 6.09 -29.98
C LYS A 191 5.33 6.35 -29.06
N ILE A 192 4.74 5.29 -28.49
CA ILE A 192 3.64 5.39 -27.52
C ILE A 192 4.06 6.23 -26.32
N TYR A 193 5.25 5.98 -25.76
CA TYR A 193 5.78 6.77 -24.65
C TYR A 193 5.83 8.28 -24.96
N GLN A 194 6.22 8.68 -26.18
CA GLN A 194 6.24 10.09 -26.55
C GLN A 194 4.84 10.70 -26.66
N ASP A 195 3.88 9.94 -27.20
CA ASP A 195 2.50 10.42 -27.38
C ASP A 195 1.77 10.54 -26.03
N GLU A 196 1.99 9.57 -25.14
CA GLU A 196 1.47 9.53 -23.76
C GLU A 196 1.91 10.75 -22.92
N ILE A 197 3.13 11.26 -23.11
CA ILE A 197 3.56 12.52 -22.47
C ILE A 197 2.63 13.66 -22.87
N GLY A 198 2.24 13.71 -24.15
CA GLY A 198 1.30 14.70 -24.69
C GLY A 198 -0.11 14.54 -24.12
N HIS A 199 -0.59 13.29 -23.99
CA HIS A 199 -1.92 13.01 -23.45
C HIS A 199 -2.03 13.41 -21.98
N VAL A 200 -1.06 13.01 -21.15
CA VAL A 200 -0.97 13.43 -19.74
C VAL A 200 -0.89 14.95 -19.65
N GLY A 201 -0.09 15.60 -20.49
CA GLY A 201 0.05 17.05 -20.51
C GLY A 201 -1.24 17.79 -20.89
N HIS A 202 -1.99 17.28 -21.87
CA HIS A 202 -3.31 17.80 -22.22
C HIS A 202 -4.30 17.63 -21.07
N GLY A 203 -4.36 16.45 -20.45
CA GLY A 203 -5.16 16.19 -19.26
C GLY A 203 -4.83 17.16 -18.13
N LEU A 204 -3.55 17.32 -17.80
CA LEU A 204 -3.08 18.22 -16.74
C LEU A 204 -3.47 19.68 -16.98
N LYS A 205 -3.36 20.15 -18.23
CA LYS A 205 -3.78 21.52 -18.61
C LYS A 205 -5.24 21.76 -18.27
N TRP A 206 -6.14 20.82 -18.61
CA TRP A 206 -7.57 20.96 -18.35
C TRP A 206 -7.93 20.71 -16.89
N PHE A 207 -7.26 19.75 -16.24
CA PHE A 207 -7.35 19.54 -14.81
C PHE A 207 -7.08 20.83 -14.02
N ARG A 208 -5.97 21.53 -14.34
CA ARG A 208 -5.62 22.80 -13.69
C ARG A 208 -6.64 23.92 -13.94
N ARG A 209 -7.34 23.90 -15.08
CA ARG A 209 -8.40 24.88 -15.41
C ARG A 209 -9.70 24.60 -14.66
N TRP A 210 -10.00 23.34 -14.36
CA TRP A 210 -11.27 22.93 -13.74
C TRP A 210 -11.18 22.67 -12.24
N LYS A 211 -9.98 22.46 -11.68
CA LYS A 211 -9.80 22.25 -10.23
C LYS A 211 -10.06 23.54 -9.43
N ASP A 212 -10.31 23.36 -8.14
CA ASP A 212 -10.42 24.46 -7.18
C ASP A 212 -9.11 25.27 -7.12
N GLN A 213 -9.16 26.59 -7.37
CA GLN A 213 -7.96 27.46 -7.51
C GLN A 213 -7.05 27.52 -6.28
N GLY A 214 -7.53 27.11 -5.10
CA GLY A 214 -6.74 27.07 -3.85
C GLY A 214 -6.08 25.72 -3.54
N SER A 215 -6.35 24.67 -4.33
CA SER A 215 -5.79 23.34 -4.09
C SER A 215 -4.52 23.11 -4.90
N THR A 216 -3.53 22.44 -4.31
CA THR A 216 -2.39 21.87 -5.07
C THR A 216 -2.91 20.83 -6.07
N ASP A 217 -2.10 20.51 -7.09
CA ASP A 217 -2.47 19.48 -8.06
C ASP A 217 -2.69 18.11 -7.40
N TRP A 218 -1.83 17.75 -6.45
CA TRP A 218 -1.94 16.50 -5.69
C TRP A 218 -3.25 16.41 -4.89
N GLN A 219 -3.58 17.45 -4.13
CA GLN A 219 -4.80 17.48 -3.32
C GLN A 219 -6.06 17.39 -4.19
N ALA A 220 -6.12 18.18 -5.27
CA ALA A 220 -7.25 18.16 -6.19
C ALA A 220 -7.38 16.80 -6.88
N PHE A 221 -6.27 16.15 -7.21
CA PHE A 221 -6.27 14.84 -7.87
C PHE A 221 -6.80 13.77 -6.93
N GLY A 222 -6.28 13.70 -5.71
CA GLY A 222 -6.75 12.77 -4.69
C GLY A 222 -8.25 12.93 -4.38
N LYS A 223 -8.76 14.17 -4.30
CA LYS A 223 -10.18 14.47 -4.06
C LYS A 223 -11.09 14.07 -5.24
N SER A 224 -10.56 14.09 -6.46
CA SER A 224 -11.35 13.80 -7.68
C SER A 224 -11.49 12.31 -7.97
N LEU A 225 -10.66 11.46 -7.37
CA LEU A 225 -10.73 10.02 -7.54
C LEU A 225 -11.76 9.39 -6.60
N THR A 226 -12.56 8.49 -7.14
CA THR A 226 -13.53 7.69 -6.38
C THR A 226 -13.17 6.22 -6.44
N PHE A 227 -13.53 5.47 -5.39
CA PHE A 227 -13.29 4.03 -5.33
C PHE A 227 -13.86 3.33 -6.59
N PRO A 228 -13.11 2.40 -7.22
CA PRO A 228 -11.87 1.77 -6.75
C PRO A 228 -10.58 2.44 -7.26
N LEU A 229 -10.65 3.66 -7.78
CA LEU A 229 -9.47 4.42 -8.20
C LEU A 229 -8.80 5.10 -7.01
N ALA A 230 -7.48 5.20 -7.08
CA ALA A 230 -6.66 5.85 -6.08
C ALA A 230 -5.35 6.33 -6.72
N PRO A 231 -4.67 7.34 -6.14
CA PRO A 231 -3.46 7.91 -6.72
C PRO A 231 -2.37 6.89 -7.03
N ALA A 232 -2.22 5.85 -6.20
CA ALA A 232 -1.26 4.77 -6.42
C ALA A 232 -1.46 4.01 -7.74
N LYS A 233 -2.64 4.07 -8.38
CA LYS A 233 -2.88 3.50 -9.72
C LYS A 233 -2.28 4.32 -10.85
N ALA A 234 -1.88 5.58 -10.59
CA ALA A 234 -1.15 6.41 -11.55
C ALA A 234 0.33 6.02 -11.72
N LYS A 235 0.72 4.88 -11.15
CA LYS A 235 2.03 4.24 -11.26
C LYS A 235 1.92 2.87 -11.91
N GLY A 236 2.75 2.60 -12.90
CA GLY A 236 2.91 1.26 -13.45
C GLY A 236 3.51 0.29 -12.43
N LEU A 237 3.38 -1.02 -12.68
CA LEU A 237 4.22 -2.04 -12.01
C LEU A 237 5.58 -2.12 -12.71
N ALA A 238 6.27 -0.98 -12.77
CA ALA A 238 7.54 -0.76 -13.48
C ALA A 238 8.33 0.34 -12.74
N PRO A 239 9.62 0.53 -13.04
CA PRO A 239 10.40 1.63 -12.46
C PRO A 239 9.72 2.99 -12.68
N PHE A 240 9.69 3.81 -11.62
CA PHE A 240 8.99 5.08 -11.63
C PHE A 240 9.66 6.10 -12.58
N ASN A 241 8.90 6.60 -13.54
CA ASN A 241 9.36 7.54 -14.54
C ASN A 241 9.03 8.99 -14.15
N ALA A 242 9.86 9.55 -13.26
CA ALA A 242 9.75 10.96 -12.87
C ALA A 242 9.97 11.90 -14.07
N GLU A 243 10.90 11.57 -14.97
CA GLU A 243 11.23 12.41 -16.13
C GLU A 243 10.06 12.55 -17.11
N GLY A 244 9.37 11.45 -17.45
CA GLY A 244 8.18 11.52 -18.31
C GLY A 244 7.09 12.40 -17.71
N ARG A 245 6.93 12.37 -16.38
CA ARG A 245 5.96 13.21 -15.67
C ARG A 245 6.35 14.69 -15.70
N ARG A 246 7.64 15.03 -15.56
CA ARG A 246 8.13 16.41 -15.74
C ARG A 246 7.90 16.92 -17.15
N LEU A 247 8.19 16.09 -18.15
CA LEU A 247 7.97 16.43 -19.57
C LEU A 247 6.48 16.68 -19.87
N ALA A 248 5.58 15.95 -19.19
CA ALA A 248 4.14 16.18 -19.27
C ALA A 248 3.68 17.46 -18.51
N GLY A 249 4.56 18.08 -17.72
CA GLY A 249 4.31 19.33 -16.99
C GLY A 249 3.80 19.16 -15.56
N LEU A 250 3.83 17.95 -15.01
CA LEU A 250 3.54 17.69 -13.58
C LEU A 250 4.61 18.37 -12.73
N ASP A 251 4.19 19.00 -11.64
CA ASP A 251 5.11 19.66 -10.73
C ASP A 251 5.83 18.67 -9.81
N GLU A 252 6.93 19.11 -9.22
CA GLU A 252 7.76 18.29 -8.33
C GLU A 252 7.01 17.86 -7.06
N ASP A 253 6.03 18.65 -6.60
CA ASP A 253 5.20 18.27 -5.46
C ASP A 253 4.36 17.03 -5.78
N PHE A 254 3.66 17.04 -6.91
CA PHE A 254 2.87 15.91 -7.40
C PHE A 254 3.73 14.67 -7.61
N ILE A 255 4.89 14.83 -8.26
CA ILE A 255 5.79 13.72 -8.59
C ILE A 255 6.29 13.04 -7.31
N ARG A 256 6.74 13.81 -6.31
CA ARG A 256 7.23 13.26 -5.02
C ARG A 256 6.15 12.52 -4.27
N HIS A 257 4.94 13.07 -4.20
CA HIS A 257 3.82 12.38 -3.55
C HIS A 257 3.49 11.07 -4.26
N LEU A 258 3.42 11.09 -5.59
CA LEU A 258 3.09 9.89 -6.35
C LEU A 258 4.16 8.81 -6.18
N GLU A 259 5.45 9.17 -6.23
CA GLU A 259 6.58 8.23 -6.13
C GLU A 259 6.46 7.28 -4.93
N VAL A 260 6.09 7.83 -3.76
CA VAL A 260 6.00 7.11 -2.49
C VAL A 260 4.58 6.67 -2.13
N CYS A 261 3.57 7.08 -2.92
CA CYS A 261 2.19 6.66 -2.72
C CYS A 261 2.03 5.17 -3.06
N GLU A 262 1.62 4.38 -2.07
CA GLU A 262 1.30 2.96 -2.21
C GLU A 262 -0.11 2.71 -1.67
N GLN A 263 -0.83 1.81 -2.33
CA GLN A 263 -2.13 1.31 -1.92
C GLN A 263 -2.37 -0.05 -2.56
N SER A 264 -3.07 -0.93 -1.85
CA SER A 264 -3.42 -2.25 -2.37
C SER A 264 -4.20 -2.18 -3.69
N ARG A 265 -3.82 -3.06 -4.64
CA ARG A 265 -4.43 -3.17 -5.98
C ARG A 265 -5.41 -4.34 -6.12
N GLY A 266 -5.79 -5.00 -5.02
CA GLY A 266 -6.77 -6.07 -5.05
C GLY A 266 -6.85 -6.94 -3.80
N ARG A 267 -5.75 -7.04 -3.02
CA ARG A 267 -5.77 -7.72 -1.73
C ARG A 267 -6.38 -6.82 -0.65
N THR A 268 -7.10 -7.38 0.30
CA THR A 268 -7.49 -6.61 1.49
C THR A 268 -6.27 -6.38 2.39
N PRO A 269 -5.90 -5.12 2.71
CA PRO A 269 -4.66 -4.81 3.43
C PRO A 269 -4.73 -5.22 4.90
N VAL A 270 -3.61 -5.68 5.48
CA VAL A 270 -3.50 -5.82 6.94
C VAL A 270 -3.08 -4.47 7.52
N VAL A 271 -3.75 -4.04 8.57
CA VAL A 271 -3.46 -2.77 9.24
C VAL A 271 -2.51 -3.01 10.40
N HIS A 272 -1.37 -2.34 10.34
CA HIS A 272 -0.33 -2.37 11.36
C HIS A 272 -0.33 -1.06 12.14
N TRP A 273 0.00 -1.15 13.44
CA TRP A 273 0.12 0.02 14.29
C TRP A 273 1.20 -0.19 15.34
N PHE A 274 2.05 0.80 15.54
CA PHE A 274 3.14 0.72 16.51
C PHE A 274 2.69 1.30 17.85
N ASN A 275 2.70 0.44 18.88
CA ASN A 275 2.36 0.79 20.26
C ASN A 275 3.31 0.06 21.24
N PRO A 276 4.58 0.50 21.33
CA PRO A 276 5.61 -0.18 22.11
C PRO A 276 5.44 -0.02 23.63
N GLY A 277 4.60 0.90 24.11
CA GLY A 277 4.35 1.15 25.53
C GLY A 277 3.34 0.21 26.18
N ALA A 278 3.20 -1.01 25.67
CA ALA A 278 2.11 -1.93 26.03
C ALA A 278 2.08 -2.31 27.51
N GLU A 279 3.25 -2.55 28.13
CA GLU A 279 3.34 -2.90 29.55
C GLU A 279 2.92 -1.74 30.46
N ASP A 280 3.32 -0.51 30.13
CA ASP A 280 2.94 0.69 30.88
C ASP A 280 1.42 0.96 30.75
N GLN A 281 0.84 0.71 29.57
CA GLN A 281 -0.62 0.79 29.33
C GLN A 281 -1.39 -0.24 30.16
N VAL A 282 -0.90 -1.48 30.21
CA VAL A 282 -1.48 -2.55 31.03
C VAL A 282 -1.38 -2.21 32.51
N MET A 283 -0.25 -1.65 32.95
CA MET A 283 -0.08 -1.21 34.34
C MET A 283 -1.04 -0.09 34.73
N ALA A 284 -1.21 0.90 33.87
CA ALA A 284 -2.19 1.96 34.10
C ALA A 284 -3.60 1.38 34.29
N ALA A 285 -3.99 0.43 33.42
CA ALA A 285 -5.28 -0.25 33.51
C ALA A 285 -5.44 -1.08 34.79
N VAL A 286 -4.44 -1.88 35.17
CA VAL A 286 -4.46 -2.71 36.39
C VAL A 286 -4.52 -1.85 37.65
N SER A 287 -3.74 -0.77 37.71
CA SER A 287 -3.70 0.12 38.87
C SER A 287 -4.88 1.11 38.93
N GLY A 288 -5.74 1.15 37.91
CA GLY A 288 -6.84 2.11 37.81
C GLY A 288 -6.36 3.57 37.70
N LYS A 289 -5.12 3.78 37.26
CA LYS A 289 -4.50 5.10 37.12
C LYS A 289 -4.50 5.51 35.64
N PRO A 290 -4.61 6.80 35.31
CA PRO A 290 -4.47 7.24 33.93
C PRO A 290 -3.04 6.97 33.45
N PHE A 291 -2.92 6.49 32.21
CA PHE A 291 -1.63 6.36 31.54
C PHE A 291 -1.03 7.76 31.32
N GLN A 292 0.19 7.98 31.81
CA GLN A 292 0.93 9.24 31.69
C GLN A 292 2.32 8.97 31.13
N PRO A 293 2.47 8.90 29.80
CA PRO A 293 3.77 8.70 29.20
C PRO A 293 4.64 9.94 29.39
N ASN A 294 5.93 9.71 29.65
CA ASN A 294 6.89 10.82 29.68
C ASN A 294 7.19 11.30 28.24
N LYS A 295 7.63 12.56 28.10
CA LYS A 295 7.89 13.17 26.79
C LYS A 295 8.88 12.38 25.92
N MET A 296 9.91 11.80 26.53
CA MET A 296 10.91 11.01 25.82
C MET A 296 10.31 9.71 25.28
N GLY A 297 9.43 9.05 26.05
CA GLY A 297 8.72 7.84 25.63
C GLY A 297 7.80 8.10 24.46
N LEU A 298 7.04 9.20 24.47
CA LEU A 298 6.21 9.61 23.35
C LEU A 298 7.03 9.90 22.08
N ALA A 299 8.12 10.65 22.22
CA ALA A 299 8.99 10.95 21.08
C ALA A 299 9.59 9.66 20.48
N LEU A 300 10.06 8.74 21.32
CA LEU A 300 10.59 7.45 20.87
C LEU A 300 9.51 6.59 20.20
N GLU A 301 8.28 6.59 20.73
CA GLU A 301 7.16 5.89 20.12
C GLU A 301 6.84 6.45 18.72
N GLU A 302 6.76 7.77 18.58
CA GLU A 302 6.50 8.44 17.29
C GLU A 302 7.64 8.20 16.27
N ASP A 303 8.90 8.36 16.69
CA ASP A 303 10.05 8.22 15.80
C ASP A 303 10.27 6.76 15.35
N LEU A 304 9.92 5.78 16.18
CA LEU A 304 10.12 4.36 15.89
C LEU A 304 8.89 3.68 15.23
N GLU A 305 7.80 4.40 14.95
CA GLU A 305 6.66 3.85 14.18
C GLU A 305 7.12 3.27 12.82
N ILE A 306 8.18 3.86 12.25
CA ILE A 306 8.78 3.43 10.99
C ILE A 306 9.38 2.02 11.04
N LEU A 307 9.70 1.49 12.23
CA LEU A 307 10.19 0.11 12.36
C LEU A 307 9.16 -0.92 11.87
N MET A 308 7.88 -0.59 11.88
CA MET A 308 6.83 -1.46 11.37
C MET A 308 6.94 -1.72 9.86
N LEU A 309 7.69 -0.91 9.10
CA LEU A 309 7.98 -1.19 7.69
C LEU A 309 8.56 -2.60 7.51
N ALA A 310 9.38 -3.08 8.45
CA ALA A 310 10.02 -4.39 8.37
C ALA A 310 9.04 -5.58 8.44
N VAL A 311 7.81 -5.36 8.94
CA VAL A 311 6.77 -6.39 9.04
C VAL A 311 5.57 -6.12 8.14
N CYS A 312 5.54 -4.97 7.46
CA CYS A 312 4.52 -4.63 6.48
C CYS A 312 4.87 -5.19 5.10
N ARG A 313 3.84 -5.62 4.37
CA ARG A 313 3.94 -5.80 2.92
C ARG A 313 3.62 -4.50 2.20
N ARG A 314 4.05 -4.37 0.94
CA ARG A 314 3.73 -3.20 0.09
C ARG A 314 2.24 -2.86 0.00
N ASP A 315 1.39 -3.88 0.08
CA ASP A 315 -0.07 -3.75 0.02
C ASP A 315 -0.75 -3.86 1.39
N ASP A 316 0.01 -3.73 2.48
CA ASP A 316 -0.51 -3.47 3.82
C ASP A 316 -0.69 -1.98 4.08
N VAL A 317 -1.27 -1.67 5.25
CA VAL A 317 -1.43 -0.31 5.75
C VAL A 317 -0.64 -0.16 7.05
N LEU A 318 0.14 0.92 7.16
CA LEU A 318 0.79 1.32 8.39
C LEU A 318 0.14 2.60 8.93
N LEU A 319 -0.44 2.50 10.13
CA LEU A 319 -0.95 3.66 10.85
C LEU A 319 0.22 4.38 11.52
N MET A 320 0.39 5.66 11.17
CA MET A 320 1.38 6.54 11.80
C MET A 320 0.70 7.78 12.35
N ARG A 321 1.11 8.18 13.55
CA ARG A 321 0.68 9.45 14.18
C ARG A 321 1.22 10.63 13.41
N ARG A 322 2.46 10.51 12.91
CA ARG A 322 3.14 11.53 12.12
C ARG A 322 3.85 10.87 10.92
N PRO A 323 3.25 10.92 9.72
CA PRO A 323 3.89 10.41 8.52
C PRO A 323 5.26 11.08 8.28
N PRO A 324 6.28 10.34 7.82
CA PRO A 324 7.56 10.92 7.42
C PRO A 324 7.41 11.82 6.20
N SER A 325 8.44 12.63 5.91
CA SER A 325 8.46 13.39 4.66
C SER A 325 8.53 12.45 3.45
N ASN A 326 8.00 12.90 2.30
CA ASN A 326 8.11 12.15 1.05
C ASN A 326 9.58 11.92 0.65
N GLU A 327 10.48 12.85 0.98
CA GLU A 327 11.93 12.69 0.77
C GLU A 327 12.48 11.50 1.56
N HIS A 328 12.16 11.40 2.84
CA HIS A 328 12.59 10.26 3.66
C HIS A 328 12.01 8.93 3.17
N LEU A 329 10.74 8.91 2.76
CA LEU A 329 10.12 7.72 2.18
C LEU A 329 10.77 7.33 0.86
N ALA A 330 11.12 8.29 0.01
CA ALA A 330 11.84 8.02 -1.24
C ALA A 330 13.25 7.46 -0.96
N ASP A 331 13.95 7.95 0.05
CA ASP A 331 15.24 7.41 0.49
C ASP A 331 15.15 5.95 0.93
N LEU A 332 14.14 5.63 1.75
CA LEU A 332 13.88 4.25 2.18
C LEU A 332 13.59 3.33 0.99
N LYS A 333 12.75 3.80 0.06
CA LYS A 333 12.46 3.04 -1.16
C LYS A 333 13.72 2.80 -2.00
N ARG A 334 14.58 3.81 -2.16
CA ARG A 334 15.87 3.68 -2.86
C ARG A 334 16.83 2.74 -2.15
N ALA A 335 16.75 2.65 -0.83
CA ALA A 335 17.50 1.68 -0.02
C ALA A 335 16.94 0.24 -0.09
N GLY A 336 15.83 0.02 -0.82
CA GLY A 336 15.25 -1.30 -1.05
C GLY A 336 14.12 -1.69 -0.10
N PHE A 337 13.59 -0.75 0.69
CA PHE A 337 12.41 -1.01 1.51
C PHE A 337 11.12 -0.94 0.68
N ASP A 338 10.27 -1.94 0.85
CA ASP A 338 8.88 -1.87 0.40
C ASP A 338 8.09 -0.93 1.30
N LEU A 339 7.42 0.07 0.71
CA LEU A 339 6.56 0.98 1.45
C LEU A 339 5.11 0.44 1.45
N PRO A 340 4.45 0.34 2.62
CA PRO A 340 3.01 0.13 2.70
C PRO A 340 2.26 1.45 2.42
N GLU A 341 0.93 1.37 2.41
CA GLU A 341 0.09 2.56 2.50
C GLU A 341 0.23 3.19 3.90
N ILE A 342 0.82 4.38 4.00
CA ILE A 342 0.91 5.14 5.26
C ILE A 342 -0.29 6.08 5.35
N THR A 343 -1.11 5.91 6.39
CA THR A 343 -2.35 6.70 6.54
C THR A 343 -2.85 6.77 7.98
N THR A 344 -3.96 7.47 8.19
CA THR A 344 -4.65 7.54 9.49
C THR A 344 -5.79 6.53 9.56
N ARG A 345 -6.18 6.17 10.78
CA ARG A 345 -7.30 5.26 11.03
C ARG A 345 -8.61 5.77 10.40
N GLU A 346 -8.84 7.08 10.43
CA GLU A 346 -10.04 7.72 9.92
C GLU A 346 -10.21 7.51 8.41
N ALA A 347 -9.09 7.46 7.66
CA ALA A 347 -9.09 7.20 6.23
C ALA A 347 -9.39 5.73 5.85
N LEU A 348 -9.51 4.84 6.85
CA LEU A 348 -9.79 3.41 6.64
C LEU A 348 -11.24 3.01 6.88
N ARG A 349 -12.13 3.95 7.25
CA ARG A 349 -13.56 3.65 7.39
C ARG A 349 -14.14 3.22 6.05
N ASP A 350 -15.10 2.29 6.09
CA ASP A 350 -15.80 1.77 4.91
C ASP A 350 -14.88 1.04 3.89
N ARG A 351 -13.64 0.71 4.27
CA ARG A 351 -12.70 -0.05 3.44
C ARG A 351 -12.57 -1.47 3.96
N LYS A 352 -12.78 -2.47 3.10
CA LYS A 352 -12.56 -3.88 3.47
C LYS A 352 -11.10 -4.17 3.85
N LEU A 353 -10.86 -4.65 5.06
CA LEU A 353 -9.54 -4.94 5.63
C LEU A 353 -9.25 -6.45 5.71
N GLY A 354 -7.97 -6.78 5.59
CA GLY A 354 -7.43 -8.14 5.64
C GLY A 354 -6.94 -8.55 7.03
N GLY A 355 -7.03 -7.66 8.01
CA GLY A 355 -6.71 -7.96 9.40
C GLY A 355 -6.16 -6.76 10.16
N LEU A 356 -6.03 -6.90 11.48
CA LEU A 356 -5.46 -5.92 12.39
C LEU A 356 -4.28 -6.55 13.16
N ARG A 357 -3.11 -5.93 13.07
CA ARG A 357 -1.86 -6.38 13.71
C ARG A 357 -1.15 -5.20 14.38
N PRO A 358 -1.61 -4.77 15.57
CA PRO A 358 -0.81 -3.84 16.38
C PRO A 358 0.49 -4.52 16.84
N TRP A 359 1.47 -3.71 17.26
CA TRP A 359 2.69 -4.20 17.92
C TRP A 359 2.35 -5.08 19.13
N ALA A 360 1.35 -4.65 19.91
CA ALA A 360 0.79 -5.47 20.98
C ALA A 360 -0.70 -5.20 21.19
N TRP A 361 -1.44 -6.26 21.55
CA TRP A 361 -2.85 -6.16 21.94
C TRP A 361 -3.01 -5.72 23.40
N SER A 362 -2.65 -4.47 23.67
CA SER A 362 -2.84 -3.77 24.95
C SER A 362 -4.15 -2.95 24.97
N PRO A 363 -4.58 -2.39 26.14
CA PRO A 363 -5.82 -1.63 26.26
C PRO A 363 -6.00 -0.51 25.23
N ASP A 364 -4.94 0.25 24.95
CA ASP A 364 -4.92 1.32 23.95
C ASP A 364 -5.08 0.80 22.52
N ALA A 365 -4.42 -0.31 22.16
CA ALA A 365 -4.58 -0.91 20.83
C ALA A 365 -6.00 -1.41 20.58
N SER A 366 -6.56 -2.15 21.55
CA SER A 366 -7.94 -2.60 21.46
C SER A 366 -8.90 -1.43 21.33
N GLN A 367 -8.71 -0.35 22.10
CA GLN A 367 -9.55 0.85 22.01
C GLN A 367 -9.37 1.57 20.66
N HIS A 368 -8.12 1.79 20.22
CA HIS A 368 -7.79 2.55 19.03
C HIS A 368 -8.35 1.88 17.76
N LEU A 369 -8.18 0.55 17.67
CA LEU A 369 -8.54 -0.25 16.49
C LEU A 369 -9.99 -0.75 16.49
N LYS A 370 -10.73 -0.67 17.60
CA LYS A 370 -12.13 -1.12 17.69
C LYS A 370 -13.03 -0.59 16.58
N PRO A 371 -12.96 0.69 16.16
CA PRO A 371 -13.81 1.20 15.09
C PRO A 371 -13.56 0.54 13.73
N LEU A 372 -12.41 -0.10 13.52
CA LEU A 372 -12.10 -0.83 12.29
C LEU A 372 -12.55 -2.29 12.34
N ALA A 373 -13.04 -2.80 13.48
CA ALA A 373 -13.39 -4.20 13.64
C ALA A 373 -14.47 -4.66 12.63
N ALA A 374 -15.43 -3.79 12.32
CA ALA A 374 -16.49 -4.09 11.35
C ALA A 374 -16.00 -4.17 9.90
N GLU A 375 -14.83 -3.57 9.61
CA GLU A 375 -14.24 -3.52 8.27
C GLU A 375 -13.41 -4.77 7.95
N VAL A 376 -13.05 -5.54 8.99
CA VAL A 376 -12.25 -6.77 8.84
C VAL A 376 -13.17 -7.91 8.41
N SER A 377 -12.78 -8.62 7.35
CA SER A 377 -13.52 -9.80 6.90
C SER A 377 -13.55 -10.87 8.01
N PRO A 378 -14.69 -11.54 8.28
CA PRO A 378 -14.76 -12.56 9.34
C PRO A 378 -13.91 -13.81 9.04
N ASN A 379 -13.44 -13.99 7.81
CA ASN A 379 -12.71 -15.17 7.35
C ASN A 379 -11.19 -15.04 7.45
N VAL A 380 -10.66 -13.97 8.05
CA VAL A 380 -9.21 -13.79 8.24
C VAL A 380 -8.81 -14.04 9.69
N PRO A 381 -7.59 -14.51 9.97
CA PRO A 381 -7.19 -14.86 11.35
C PRO A 381 -6.97 -13.64 12.25
N TRP A 382 -6.54 -12.51 11.67
CA TRP A 382 -6.16 -11.31 12.42
C TRP A 382 -7.36 -10.40 12.68
N GLN A 383 -8.31 -10.89 13.48
CA GLN A 383 -9.47 -10.12 13.93
C GLN A 383 -9.11 -9.09 15.00
N TRP A 384 -9.98 -8.10 15.16
CA TRP A 384 -10.01 -7.30 16.38
C TRP A 384 -10.20 -8.19 17.61
N ARG A 385 -9.59 -7.81 18.74
CA ARG A 385 -9.75 -8.51 20.01
C ARG A 385 -9.67 -7.55 21.20
N ASP A 386 -10.24 -7.99 22.31
CA ASP A 386 -10.01 -7.40 23.62
C ASP A 386 -8.53 -7.50 24.04
N PRO A 387 -8.09 -6.67 25.00
CA PRO A 387 -6.70 -6.67 25.45
C PRO A 387 -6.28 -8.05 25.95
N LEU A 388 -5.03 -8.43 25.67
CA LEU A 388 -4.47 -9.67 26.20
C LEU A 388 -4.38 -9.61 27.74
N PRO A 389 -4.39 -10.77 28.42
CA PRO A 389 -4.27 -10.82 29.87
C PRO A 389 -3.02 -10.07 30.34
N SER A 390 -3.15 -9.26 31.40
CA SER A 390 -2.02 -8.46 31.93
C SER A 390 -0.78 -9.29 32.23
N LEU A 391 -0.98 -10.54 32.66
CA LEU A 391 0.09 -11.51 32.89
C LEU A 391 1.03 -11.67 31.70
N TRP A 392 0.55 -11.55 30.45
CA TRP A 392 1.37 -11.73 29.24
C TRP A 392 2.36 -10.58 29.02
N PHE A 393 2.14 -9.45 29.69
CA PHE A 393 3.01 -8.27 29.69
C PHE A 393 3.88 -8.19 30.94
N SER A 394 3.84 -9.22 31.79
CA SER A 394 4.54 -9.29 33.06
C SER A 394 5.67 -10.29 33.00
N LYS A 395 6.81 -9.98 33.62
CA LYS A 395 7.91 -10.94 33.85
C LYS A 395 7.46 -12.19 34.60
N GLU A 396 6.34 -12.13 35.34
CA GLU A 396 5.75 -13.31 36.00
C GLU A 396 5.43 -14.44 35.01
N ILE A 397 5.10 -14.14 33.75
CA ILE A 397 4.85 -15.20 32.75
C ILE A 397 6.11 -15.99 32.41
N GLY A 398 7.27 -15.32 32.37
CA GLY A 398 8.57 -15.95 32.17
C GLY A 398 8.87 -16.93 33.30
N ILE A 399 8.70 -16.49 34.55
CA ILE A 399 8.90 -17.36 35.73
C ILE A 399 7.95 -18.57 35.71
N LYS A 400 6.69 -18.38 35.29
CA LYS A 400 5.74 -19.51 35.15
C LYS A 400 6.16 -20.48 34.05
N LEU A 401 6.72 -19.97 32.94
CA LEU A 401 7.21 -20.79 31.84
C LEU A 401 8.44 -21.60 32.25
N GLU A 402 9.44 -20.97 32.89
CA GLU A 402 10.63 -21.64 33.39
C GLU A 402 10.28 -22.80 34.33
N LYS A 403 9.35 -22.59 35.27
CA LYS A 403 8.86 -23.65 36.16
C LYS A 403 8.22 -24.80 35.39
N ARG A 404 7.42 -24.50 34.36
CA ARG A 404 6.81 -25.55 33.51
C ARG A 404 7.85 -26.33 32.70
N LEU A 405 8.98 -25.70 32.38
CA LEU A 405 10.10 -26.33 31.68
C LEU A 405 11.07 -27.06 32.63
N GLY A 406 10.87 -26.98 33.95
CA GLY A 406 11.74 -27.62 34.94
C GLY A 406 13.07 -26.90 35.16
N LEU A 407 13.15 -25.60 34.89
CA LEU A 407 14.37 -24.77 35.02
C LEU A 407 14.53 -24.14 36.42
N GLU A 408 13.98 -24.79 37.44
CA GLU A 408 13.73 -24.19 38.76
C GLU A 408 14.97 -23.70 39.50
N GLN A 409 16.16 -24.24 39.20
CA GLN A 409 17.41 -23.86 39.87
C GLN A 409 17.90 -22.45 39.46
N GLU A 410 17.53 -21.98 38.28
CA GLU A 410 17.96 -20.68 37.74
C GLU A 410 16.83 -19.64 37.73
N SER A 411 15.60 -20.06 38.09
CA SER A 411 14.42 -19.22 38.06
C SER A 411 14.39 -18.14 39.14
N GLY A 412 13.91 -16.96 38.74
CA GLY A 412 13.52 -15.90 39.66
C GLY A 412 12.26 -16.25 40.49
N VAL A 413 12.06 -15.49 41.56
CA VAL A 413 10.89 -15.59 42.44
C VAL A 413 10.07 -14.32 42.37
N VAL A 414 8.77 -14.48 42.16
CA VAL A 414 7.82 -13.37 42.19
C VAL A 414 7.43 -13.07 43.63
N CYS A 415 7.78 -11.86 44.08
CA CYS A 415 7.54 -11.38 45.42
C CYS A 415 6.48 -10.27 45.40
N ARG A 416 5.45 -10.41 46.24
CA ARG A 416 4.37 -9.40 46.40
C ARG A 416 4.50 -8.58 47.67
N GLU A 417 5.24 -9.12 48.63
CA GLU A 417 5.48 -8.49 49.93
C GLU A 417 6.96 -8.12 50.08
N ILE A 418 7.22 -7.04 50.81
CA ILE A 418 8.59 -6.54 51.05
C ILE A 418 9.42 -7.60 51.77
N ASP A 419 8.84 -8.26 52.78
CA ASP A 419 9.56 -9.26 53.58
C ASP A 419 9.92 -10.49 52.75
N GLN A 420 9.04 -10.88 51.82
CA GLN A 420 9.31 -11.95 50.87
C GLN A 420 10.46 -11.56 49.92
N ALA A 421 10.42 -10.35 49.36
CA ALA A 421 11.47 -9.86 48.49
C ALA A 421 12.82 -9.75 49.21
N THR A 422 12.81 -9.24 50.45
CA THR A 422 14.02 -9.06 51.27
C THR A 422 14.67 -10.40 51.62
N LYS A 423 13.86 -11.39 52.01
CA LYS A 423 14.34 -12.76 52.26
C LYS A 423 15.02 -13.35 51.03
N GLU A 424 14.45 -13.11 49.85
CA GLU A 424 14.97 -13.70 48.63
C GLU A 424 16.19 -12.99 48.06
N ILE A 425 16.27 -11.67 48.28
CA ILE A 425 17.49 -10.91 48.06
C ILE A 425 18.61 -11.47 48.95
N ALA A 426 18.34 -11.67 50.24
CA ALA A 426 19.34 -12.21 51.17
C ALA A 426 19.84 -13.59 50.74
N ARG A 427 18.95 -14.48 50.26
CA ARG A 427 19.34 -15.79 49.70
C ARG A 427 20.32 -15.65 48.53
N HIS A 428 20.05 -14.74 47.60
CA HIS A 428 20.94 -14.54 46.45
C HIS A 428 22.24 -13.79 46.77
N LEU A 429 22.25 -12.99 47.84
CA LEU A 429 23.47 -12.38 48.34
C LEU A 429 24.48 -13.42 48.88
N GLU A 430 24.05 -14.63 49.26
CA GLU A 430 24.98 -15.72 49.60
C GLU A 430 25.90 -16.09 48.41
N SER A 431 25.39 -15.93 47.18
CA SER A 431 26.15 -16.08 45.93
C SER A 431 26.78 -14.77 45.41
N GLY A 432 26.64 -13.68 46.17
CA GLY A 432 27.31 -12.40 45.95
C GLY A 432 26.37 -11.24 45.54
N GLN A 433 25.38 -11.48 44.69
CA GLN A 433 24.53 -10.42 44.11
C GLN A 433 23.13 -10.90 43.71
N ALA A 434 22.16 -9.99 43.82
CA ALA A 434 20.76 -10.20 43.41
C ALA A 434 20.31 -9.13 42.40
N LEU A 435 19.41 -9.51 41.50
CA LEU A 435 18.71 -8.60 40.61
C LEU A 435 17.23 -8.57 40.97
N VAL A 436 16.71 -7.37 41.22
CA VAL A 436 15.29 -7.14 41.46
C VAL A 436 14.71 -6.39 40.28
N LYS A 437 13.59 -6.86 39.74
CA LYS A 437 12.92 -6.28 38.56
C LYS A 437 11.47 -5.97 38.86
N ALA A 438 11.01 -4.76 38.54
CA ALA A 438 9.59 -4.44 38.46
C ALA A 438 8.91 -5.34 37.41
N VAL A 439 7.79 -5.98 37.77
CA VAL A 439 7.20 -7.04 36.94
C VAL A 439 6.75 -6.58 35.56
N HIS A 440 6.27 -5.34 35.40
CA HIS A 440 5.77 -4.81 34.12
C HIS A 440 6.65 -3.66 33.57
N ALA A 441 7.87 -3.48 34.07
CA ALA A 441 8.78 -2.49 33.47
C ALA A 441 9.49 -3.07 32.24
N CYS A 442 9.80 -2.25 31.23
CA CYS A 442 10.44 -2.69 29.99
C CYS A 442 11.82 -2.04 29.77
N ALA A 443 12.61 -2.60 28.85
CA ALA A 443 13.91 -2.09 28.41
C ALA A 443 14.91 -1.81 29.56
N GLY A 444 14.97 -2.70 30.57
CA GLY A 444 15.87 -2.56 31.71
C GLY A 444 15.47 -1.48 32.72
N ARG A 445 14.40 -0.72 32.47
CA ARG A 445 13.81 0.19 33.46
C ARG A 445 13.25 -0.62 34.62
N GLY A 446 13.25 -0.04 35.82
CA GLY A 446 12.75 -0.71 37.02
C GLY A 446 13.58 -1.91 37.45
N HIS A 447 14.87 -1.95 37.11
CA HIS A 447 15.82 -2.91 37.65
C HIS A 447 16.58 -2.29 38.84
N LEU A 448 16.85 -3.10 39.86
CA LEU A 448 17.70 -2.77 40.99
C LEU A 448 18.69 -3.92 41.21
N ARG A 449 19.98 -3.64 41.07
CA ARG A 449 21.03 -4.58 41.46
C ARG A 449 21.36 -4.38 42.93
N VAL A 450 21.38 -5.46 43.69
CA VAL A 450 21.69 -5.46 45.12
C VAL A 450 22.91 -6.36 45.37
N ASN A 451 23.88 -5.84 46.12
CA ASN A 451 25.11 -6.53 46.52
C ASN A 451 25.41 -6.20 48.00
N HIS A 452 26.49 -6.76 48.57
CA HIS A 452 26.86 -6.50 49.98
C HIS A 452 27.20 -5.04 50.31
N GLU A 453 27.48 -4.20 49.31
CA GLU A 453 27.76 -2.76 49.48
C GLU A 453 26.47 -1.92 49.42
N SER A 454 25.35 -2.52 49.01
CA SER A 454 24.08 -1.84 48.83
C SER A 454 23.45 -1.52 50.18
N LYS A 455 22.96 -0.29 50.36
CA LYS A 455 22.30 0.11 51.60
C LYS A 455 20.92 -0.53 51.70
N GLU A 456 20.65 -1.19 52.83
CA GLU A 456 19.38 -1.86 53.09
C GLU A 456 18.19 -0.88 53.03
N ALA A 457 18.36 0.33 53.60
CA ALA A 457 17.33 1.37 53.59
C ALA A 457 16.93 1.82 52.18
N ASP A 458 17.92 1.99 51.28
CA ASP A 458 17.67 2.41 49.90
C ASP A 458 16.97 1.30 49.11
N THR A 459 17.39 0.04 49.33
CA THR A 459 16.78 -1.15 48.75
C THR A 459 15.32 -1.29 49.19
N ARG A 460 15.05 -1.11 50.49
CA ARG A 460 13.70 -1.17 51.05
C ARG A 460 12.80 -0.07 50.48
N LEU A 461 13.28 1.17 50.43
CA LEU A 461 12.53 2.29 49.86
C LEU A 461 12.19 2.06 48.39
N TRP A 462 13.12 1.49 47.63
CA TRP A 462 12.88 1.13 46.23
C TRP A 462 11.83 0.02 46.10
N LEU A 463 11.89 -1.02 46.95
CA LEU A 463 10.89 -2.09 46.99
C LEU A 463 9.50 -1.55 47.33
N GLU A 464 9.38 -0.69 48.34
CA GLU A 464 8.12 -0.05 48.74
C GLU A 464 7.48 0.70 47.56
N ARG A 465 8.26 1.55 46.89
CA ARG A 465 7.79 2.31 45.71
C ARG A 465 7.41 1.40 44.56
N THR A 466 8.21 0.37 44.30
CA THR A 466 8.03 -0.52 43.15
C THR A 466 6.85 -1.46 43.36
N LEU A 467 6.68 -2.03 44.56
CA LEU A 467 5.52 -2.85 44.90
C LEU A 467 4.22 -2.02 44.91
N ALA A 468 4.26 -0.78 45.39
CA ALA A 468 3.11 0.12 45.32
C ALA A 468 2.72 0.47 43.87
N ALA A 469 3.69 0.54 42.95
CA ALA A 469 3.46 0.88 41.56
C ALA A 469 3.12 -0.34 40.67
N HIS A 470 3.79 -1.48 40.89
CA HIS A 470 3.75 -2.64 40.00
C HIS A 470 3.12 -3.89 40.64
N HIS A 471 2.70 -3.82 41.91
CA HIS A 471 2.08 -4.89 42.71
C HIS A 471 2.96 -6.11 42.99
N ALA A 472 4.08 -6.27 42.30
CA ALA A 472 5.04 -7.34 42.50
C ALA A 472 6.44 -6.95 41.99
N VAL A 473 7.45 -7.67 42.42
CA VAL A 473 8.80 -7.67 41.87
C VAL A 473 9.25 -9.10 41.59
N VAL A 474 10.15 -9.27 40.64
CA VAL A 474 10.91 -10.53 40.47
C VAL A 474 12.26 -10.34 41.13
N VAL A 475 12.64 -11.29 42.00
CA VAL A 475 13.99 -11.38 42.55
C VAL A 475 14.66 -12.59 41.92
N GLU A 476 15.83 -12.40 41.31
CA GLU A 476 16.57 -13.44 40.59
C GLU A 476 18.07 -13.31 40.89
N PRO A 477 18.87 -14.37 40.68
CA PRO A 477 20.32 -14.27 40.83
C PRO A 477 20.91 -13.33 39.76
N TRP A 478 21.96 -12.60 40.11
CA TRP A 478 22.75 -11.90 39.10
C TRP A 478 23.70 -12.90 38.42
N LEU A 479 23.49 -13.16 37.14
CA LEU A 479 24.30 -14.10 36.37
C LEU A 479 25.33 -13.38 35.50
N ASP A 480 26.48 -14.03 35.28
CA ASP A 480 27.47 -13.57 34.32
C ASP A 480 26.91 -13.73 32.91
N ARG A 481 26.85 -12.61 32.18
CA ARG A 481 26.32 -12.59 30.82
C ARG A 481 27.25 -13.36 29.89
N VAL A 482 26.76 -14.47 29.35
CA VAL A 482 27.48 -15.27 28.34
C VAL A 482 27.09 -14.84 26.93
N ALA A 483 25.79 -14.72 26.66
CA ALA A 483 25.22 -14.26 25.40
C ALA A 483 23.80 -13.71 25.65
N ASP A 484 23.37 -12.77 24.81
CA ASP A 484 21.98 -12.33 24.75
C ASP A 484 21.39 -12.88 23.45
N PHE A 485 20.20 -13.47 23.47
CA PHE A 485 19.51 -13.89 22.25
C PHE A 485 18.00 -13.74 22.43
N SER A 486 17.25 -13.71 21.34
CA SER A 486 15.79 -13.71 21.36
C SER A 486 15.22 -14.64 20.31
N ALA A 487 14.14 -15.32 20.68
CA ALA A 487 13.36 -16.19 19.81
C ALA A 487 11.94 -15.62 19.67
N LEU A 488 11.50 -15.38 18.44
CA LEU A 488 10.16 -14.89 18.14
C LEU A 488 9.29 -16.05 17.67
N TYR A 489 8.11 -16.20 18.27
CA TYR A 489 7.13 -17.22 17.91
C TYR A 489 5.81 -16.56 17.51
N GLU A 490 5.12 -17.13 16.52
CA GLU A 490 3.73 -16.80 16.18
C GLU A 490 2.82 -17.90 16.69
N MET A 491 1.82 -17.52 17.49
CA MET A 491 0.80 -18.43 17.99
C MET A 491 -0.47 -18.30 17.16
N ASP A 492 -0.97 -19.41 16.63
CA ASP A 492 -2.24 -19.44 15.90
C ASP A 492 -3.46 -19.57 16.83
N ALA A 493 -4.65 -19.50 16.25
CA ALA A 493 -5.91 -19.62 16.99
C ALA A 493 -6.14 -21.01 17.63
N THR A 494 -5.41 -22.04 17.18
CA THR A 494 -5.45 -23.40 17.75
C THR A 494 -4.52 -23.56 18.94
N GLY A 495 -3.65 -22.57 19.20
CA GLY A 495 -2.62 -22.61 20.23
C GLY A 495 -1.31 -23.23 19.75
N SER A 496 -1.16 -23.51 18.46
CA SER A 496 0.13 -23.95 17.90
C SER A 496 1.10 -22.78 17.87
N ALA A 497 2.35 -23.01 18.29
CA ALA A 497 3.41 -22.02 18.30
C ALA A 497 4.44 -22.35 17.22
N ASN A 498 4.62 -21.43 16.26
CA ASN A 498 5.57 -21.57 15.16
C ASN A 498 6.73 -20.61 15.37
N LEU A 499 7.97 -21.10 15.27
CA LEU A 499 9.16 -20.26 15.33
C LEU A 499 9.22 -19.38 14.07
N ILE A 500 9.30 -18.07 14.28
CA ILE A 500 9.44 -17.07 13.21
C ILE A 500 10.91 -16.73 12.96
N GLY A 501 11.69 -16.60 14.04
CA GLY A 501 13.10 -16.24 13.91
C GLY A 501 13.85 -16.22 15.23
N LEU A 502 15.18 -16.20 15.11
CA LEU A 502 16.13 -16.10 16.21
C LEU A 502 17.12 -14.98 15.90
N THR A 503 17.48 -14.21 16.91
CA THR A 503 18.58 -13.23 16.86
C THR A 503 19.50 -13.47 18.04
N VAL A 504 20.80 -13.44 17.80
CA VAL A 504 21.89 -13.65 18.78
C VAL A 504 22.81 -12.43 18.76
#